data_AF-M3JAE8-F1
#
_entry.id   AF-M3JAE8-F1
#
_cell.length_a   1.000
_cell.length_b   1.000
_cell.length_c   1.000
_cell.angle_alpha   90.00
_cell.angle_beta   90.00
_cell.angle_gamma   90.00
#
_symmetry.space_group_name_H-M   'P 1'
#
loop_
_entity.id
_entity.type
_entity.pdbx_description
1 polymer ?
#
loop_
_entity_poly.entity_id
_entity_poly.type
_entity_poly.pdbx_seq_one_letter_code
_entity_poly.pdbx_strand_id
1 'polypeptide(L)'
;MKLKLIFAAAVFQILAVIAMLAYAYAPIYFGKEILLRTTVYDPRDMFRGDYVRLSYGFAGIYELDKRDSNLSKRQQLHGTKIYAILKQDKDGRYKFDKYSFERPNGGTFLAGRVDYNTANFGIEAFFMPPKKAQQMERDMMEFNATAVISVMDNGKARIKDIVLEKPNVGKSRGH
;
A
#
# COMPACT_ATOMS: atom_id res chain seq x y z
N MET A 1 -37.60 28.14 -12.31
CA MET A 1 -36.55 27.46 -13.11
C MET A 1 -35.20 27.45 -12.40
N LYS A 2 -34.73 28.59 -11.84
CA LYS A 2 -33.45 28.69 -11.11
C LYS A 2 -33.32 27.71 -9.93
N LEU A 3 -34.38 27.50 -9.14
CA LEU A 3 -34.35 26.57 -8.00
C LEU A 3 -34.15 25.10 -8.40
N LYS A 4 -34.73 24.68 -9.54
CA LYS A 4 -34.53 23.33 -10.10
C LYS A 4 -33.08 23.12 -10.54
N LEU A 5 -32.45 24.15 -11.11
CA LEU A 5 -31.04 24.13 -11.51
C LEU A 5 -30.10 24.07 -10.29
N ILE A 6 -30.36 24.85 -9.25
CA ILE A 6 -29.58 24.81 -8.00
C ILE A 6 -29.69 23.43 -7.34
N PHE A 7 -30.90 22.88 -7.28
CA PHE A 7 -31.11 21.53 -6.73
C PHE A 7 -30.38 20.46 -7.56
N ALA A 8 -30.47 20.53 -8.89
CA ALA A 8 -29.74 19.62 -9.77
C ALA A 8 -28.22 19.72 -9.58
N ALA A 9 -27.69 20.94 -9.42
CA ALA A 9 -26.26 21.15 -9.16
C ALA A 9 -25.82 20.57 -7.81
N ALA A 10 -26.62 20.75 -6.75
CA ALA A 10 -26.35 20.17 -5.45
C ALA A 10 -26.35 18.62 -5.48
N VAL A 11 -27.34 18.02 -6.16
CA VAL A 11 -27.39 16.56 -6.35
C VAL A 11 -26.18 16.06 -7.13
N PHE A 12 -25.83 16.74 -8.23
CA PHE A 12 -24.65 16.40 -9.02
C PHE A 12 -23.36 16.46 -8.18
N GLN A 13 -23.20 17.48 -7.34
CA GLN A 13 -22.04 17.60 -6.45
C GLN A 13 -21.96 16.43 -5.45
N ILE A 14 -23.08 16.04 -4.84
CA ILE A 14 -23.13 14.88 -3.92
C ILE A 14 -22.78 13.60 -4.69
N LEU A 15 -23.35 13.39 -5.87
CA LEU A 15 -23.05 12.23 -6.71
C LEU A 15 -21.58 12.17 -7.13
N ALA A 16 -20.97 13.31 -7.45
CA ALA A 16 -19.56 13.39 -7.80
C ALA A 16 -18.68 12.96 -6.61
N VAL A 17 -18.98 13.43 -5.39
CA VAL A 17 -18.25 13.02 -4.18
C VAL A 17 -18.42 11.52 -3.91
N ILE A 18 -19.64 10.99 -4.04
CA ILE A 18 -19.90 9.55 -3.89
C ILE A 18 -19.12 8.74 -4.92
N ALA A 19 -19.09 9.17 -6.19
CA ALA A 19 -18.34 8.52 -7.25
C ALA A 19 -16.83 8.51 -6.97
N MET A 20 -16.28 9.64 -6.47
CA MET A 20 -14.87 9.72 -6.06
C MET A 20 -14.56 8.75 -4.92
N LEU A 21 -15.44 8.67 -3.92
CA LEU A 21 -15.28 7.75 -2.79
C LEU A 21 -15.35 6.29 -3.26
N ALA A 22 -16.35 5.95 -4.08
CA ALA A 22 -16.50 4.62 -4.66
C ALA A 22 -15.25 4.22 -5.46
N TYR A 23 -14.74 5.13 -6.30
CA TYR A 23 -13.49 4.89 -7.05
C TYR A 23 -12.28 4.72 -6.13
N ALA A 24 -12.19 5.47 -5.02
CA ALA A 24 -11.13 5.33 -4.03
C ALA A 24 -11.16 3.97 -3.32
N TYR A 25 -12.35 3.47 -2.98
CA TYR A 25 -12.57 2.21 -2.26
C TYR A 25 -12.74 0.98 -3.16
N ALA A 26 -12.87 1.15 -4.47
CA ALA A 26 -13.00 0.07 -5.45
C ALA A 26 -11.98 -1.09 -5.26
N PRO A 27 -10.68 -0.86 -4.96
CA PRO A 27 -9.74 -1.96 -4.74
C PRO A 27 -10.18 -2.92 -3.63
N ILE A 28 -10.83 -2.44 -2.57
CA ILE A 28 -11.23 -3.30 -1.45
C ILE A 28 -12.30 -4.32 -1.88
N TYR A 29 -13.17 -3.96 -2.83
CA TYR A 29 -14.28 -4.82 -3.25
C TYR A 29 -13.99 -5.61 -4.53
N PHE A 30 -13.24 -5.04 -5.46
CA PHE A 30 -12.99 -5.63 -6.79
C PHE A 30 -11.53 -6.04 -7.01
N GLY A 31 -10.64 -5.74 -6.07
CA GLY A 31 -9.24 -6.11 -6.16
C GLY A 31 -9.01 -7.58 -5.82
N LYS A 32 -7.99 -8.16 -6.45
CA LYS A 32 -7.43 -9.46 -6.07
C LYS A 32 -6.64 -9.31 -4.79
N GLU A 33 -6.89 -10.18 -3.83
CA GLU A 33 -6.11 -10.22 -2.59
C GLU A 33 -4.74 -10.88 -2.83
N ILE A 34 -3.70 -10.21 -2.34
CA ILE A 34 -2.33 -10.66 -2.37
C ILE A 34 -1.71 -10.53 -0.98
N LEU A 35 -0.78 -11.43 -0.68
CA LEU A 35 -0.05 -11.46 0.58
C LEU A 35 1.37 -10.96 0.34
N LEU A 36 1.75 -9.87 0.99
CA LEU A 36 3.04 -9.23 0.81
C LEU A 36 3.73 -9.02 2.17
N ARG A 37 4.98 -9.47 2.29
CA ARG A 37 5.74 -9.30 3.53
C ARG A 37 6.04 -7.80 3.76
N THR A 38 5.84 -7.35 4.98
CA THR A 38 6.04 -5.95 5.38
C THR A 38 6.73 -5.87 6.73
N THR A 39 7.39 -4.75 6.99
CA THR A 39 7.93 -4.43 8.32
C THR A 39 7.44 -3.04 8.74
N VAL A 40 7.60 -2.71 10.02
CA VAL A 40 7.35 -1.35 10.51
C VAL A 40 8.45 -0.43 9.98
N TYR A 41 8.07 0.77 9.55
CA TYR A 41 9.01 1.83 9.23
C TYR A 41 9.48 2.50 10.55
N ASP A 42 10.80 2.68 10.72
CA ASP A 42 11.49 3.09 11.95
C ASP A 42 10.59 3.78 13.03
N PRO A 43 10.35 3.13 14.18
CA PRO A 43 9.33 3.50 15.17
C PRO A 43 9.68 4.72 16.05
N ARG A 44 10.75 5.46 15.76
CA ARG A 44 11.23 6.55 16.62
C ARG A 44 10.34 7.80 16.67
N ASP A 45 9.13 7.75 16.10
CA ASP A 45 8.16 8.84 16.18
C ASP A 45 6.81 8.36 16.74
N MET A 46 6.75 8.19 18.07
CA MET A 46 5.56 7.75 18.81
C MET A 46 4.37 8.74 18.79
N PHE A 47 4.47 9.86 18.06
CA PHE A 47 3.54 10.99 18.15
C PHE A 47 2.89 11.43 16.83
N ARG A 48 3.03 10.70 15.71
CA ARG A 48 2.56 11.18 14.38
C ARG A 48 1.28 10.57 13.78
N GLY A 49 0.39 9.94 14.56
CA GLY A 49 -1.04 9.84 14.20
C GLY A 49 -1.72 8.47 14.35
N ASP A 50 -2.85 8.33 13.64
CA ASP A 50 -3.79 7.18 13.67
C ASP A 50 -3.43 6.09 12.65
N TYR A 51 -2.15 5.76 12.46
CA TYR A 51 -1.73 4.76 11.48
C TYR A 51 -0.40 4.10 11.83
N VAL A 52 -0.20 2.89 11.30
CA VAL A 52 1.08 2.19 11.29
C VAL A 52 1.77 2.47 9.96
N ARG A 53 3.00 2.97 10.01
CA ARG A 53 3.80 3.17 8.80
C ARG A 53 4.51 1.88 8.41
N LEU A 54 4.32 1.48 7.16
CA LEU A 54 4.80 0.21 6.62
C LEU A 54 5.97 0.45 5.68
N SER A 55 6.94 -0.44 5.77
CA SER A 55 8.08 -0.51 4.87
C SER A 55 8.06 -1.85 4.13
N TYR A 56 8.23 -1.77 2.81
CA TYR A 56 8.39 -2.94 1.96
C TYR A 56 9.84 -3.00 1.50
N GLY A 57 10.40 -4.21 1.39
CA GLY A 57 11.80 -4.40 1.02
C GLY A 57 12.17 -3.78 -0.34
N PHE A 58 11.19 -3.56 -1.22
CA PHE A 58 11.39 -2.91 -2.51
C PHE A 58 11.15 -1.40 -2.49
N ALA A 59 10.57 -0.81 -1.44
CA ALA A 59 10.16 0.60 -1.42
C ALA A 59 11.31 1.60 -1.63
N GLY A 60 12.56 1.19 -1.36
CA GLY A 60 13.76 1.98 -1.66
C GLY A 60 14.06 2.01 -3.16
N ILE A 61 14.08 3.22 -3.75
CA ILE A 61 14.43 3.43 -5.16
C ILE A 61 15.95 3.35 -5.40
N TYR A 62 16.77 3.22 -4.35
CA TYR A 62 18.22 3.11 -4.47
C TYR A 62 18.68 1.96 -5.39
N GLU A 63 17.87 0.91 -5.58
CA GLU A 63 18.20 -0.19 -6.48
C GLU A 63 17.90 0.08 -7.97
N LEU A 64 17.04 1.07 -8.28
CA LEU A 64 16.79 1.49 -9.67
C LEU A 64 18.03 2.14 -10.29
N ASP A 65 18.93 2.66 -9.46
CA ASP A 65 20.04 3.50 -9.89
C ASP A 65 21.38 3.08 -9.29
N LYS A 66 21.73 1.80 -9.41
CA LYS A 66 23.14 1.37 -9.27
C LYS A 66 24.04 1.93 -10.39
N ARG A 67 23.50 2.68 -11.35
CA ARG A 67 24.23 3.17 -12.54
C ARG A 67 24.50 4.67 -12.56
N ASP A 68 23.81 5.51 -11.78
CA ASP A 68 23.94 6.97 -11.91
C ASP A 68 23.69 7.68 -10.57
N SER A 69 24.75 8.06 -9.86
CA SER A 69 24.68 8.78 -8.58
C SER A 69 24.32 10.27 -8.72
N ASN A 70 23.47 10.63 -9.68
CA ASN A 70 23.13 12.00 -10.01
C ASN A 70 21.85 12.46 -9.28
N LEU A 71 22.02 13.26 -8.23
CA LEU A 71 20.95 13.91 -7.45
C LEU A 71 19.92 14.65 -8.34
N SER A 72 20.37 15.26 -9.44
CA SER A 72 19.53 15.99 -10.39
C SER A 72 18.47 15.10 -11.07
N LYS A 73 18.81 13.85 -11.35
CA LYS A 73 17.92 12.87 -12.00
C LYS A 73 16.81 12.41 -11.04
N ARG A 74 17.12 12.32 -9.74
CA ARG A 74 16.15 11.95 -8.69
C ARG A 74 15.07 13.02 -8.52
N GLN A 75 15.45 14.29 -8.51
CA GLN A 75 14.51 15.41 -8.48
C GLN A 75 13.60 15.41 -9.71
N GLN A 76 14.16 15.07 -10.89
CA GLN A 76 13.42 14.99 -12.14
C GLN A 76 12.40 13.85 -12.18
N LEU A 77 12.66 12.74 -11.48
CA LEU A 77 11.75 11.59 -11.42
C LEU A 77 10.65 11.75 -10.37
N HIS A 78 10.75 12.70 -9.44
CA HIS A 78 9.73 12.92 -8.42
C HIS A 78 8.33 13.13 -9.04
N GLY A 79 7.33 12.42 -8.52
CA GLY A 79 5.95 12.43 -9.01
C GLY A 79 5.70 11.55 -10.24
N THR A 80 6.75 11.00 -10.87
CA THR A 80 6.63 10.11 -12.02
C THR A 80 5.95 8.80 -11.62
N LYS A 81 5.09 8.28 -12.50
CA LYS A 81 4.45 6.97 -12.30
C LYS A 81 5.48 5.87 -12.35
N ILE A 82 5.38 4.94 -11.41
CA ILE A 82 6.22 3.74 -11.35
C ILE A 82 5.35 2.53 -11.05
N TYR A 83 5.70 1.40 -11.64
CA TYR A 83 5.00 0.13 -11.47
C TYR A 83 5.93 -0.89 -10.83
N ALA A 84 5.52 -1.46 -9.69
CA ALA A 84 6.19 -2.58 -9.05
C ALA A 84 5.56 -3.89 -9.54
N ILE A 85 6.28 -4.66 -10.34
CA ILE A 85 5.80 -5.96 -10.84
C ILE A 85 6.03 -7.00 -9.75
N LEU A 86 4.99 -7.79 -9.47
CA LEU A 86 4.99 -8.82 -8.44
C LEU A 86 4.81 -10.21 -9.07
N LYS A 87 5.53 -11.19 -8.52
CA LYS A 87 5.39 -12.61 -8.85
C LYS A 87 4.91 -13.38 -7.64
N GLN A 88 4.04 -14.35 -7.88
CA GLN A 88 3.59 -15.26 -6.84
C GLN A 88 4.64 -16.35 -6.63
N ASP A 89 4.98 -16.61 -5.38
CA ASP A 89 5.85 -17.70 -4.95
C ASP A 89 5.03 -18.99 -4.75
N LYS A 90 5.72 -20.11 -4.53
CA LYS A 90 5.13 -21.44 -4.31
C LYS A 90 4.18 -21.48 -3.12
N ASP A 91 4.42 -20.67 -2.10
CA ASP A 91 3.58 -20.56 -0.90
C ASP A 91 2.36 -19.63 -1.08
N GLY A 92 2.09 -19.19 -2.32
CA GLY A 92 0.97 -18.31 -2.65
C GLY A 92 1.19 -16.83 -2.31
N ARG A 93 2.32 -16.48 -1.67
CA ARG A 93 2.71 -15.11 -1.35
C ARG A 93 3.29 -14.39 -2.55
N TYR A 94 3.17 -13.08 -2.58
CA TYR A 94 3.74 -12.25 -3.64
C TYR A 94 5.10 -11.69 -3.22
N LYS A 95 6.03 -11.69 -4.17
CA LYS A 95 7.36 -11.09 -4.06
C LYS A 95 7.58 -10.08 -5.17
N PHE A 96 8.32 -9.04 -4.86
CA PHE A 96 8.76 -8.07 -5.84
C PHE A 96 9.72 -8.72 -6.85
N ASP A 97 9.50 -8.42 -8.13
CA ASP A 97 10.34 -8.90 -9.24
C ASP A 97 11.21 -7.75 -9.78
N LYS A 98 10.55 -6.67 -10.25
CA LYS A 98 11.24 -5.51 -10.82
C LYS A 98 10.33 -4.29 -10.90
N TYR A 99 10.96 -3.15 -11.17
CA TYR A 99 10.28 -1.92 -11.51
C TYR A 99 10.10 -1.72 -13.00
N SER A 100 9.07 -0.95 -13.37
CA SER A 100 8.84 -0.45 -14.72
C SER A 100 8.27 0.97 -14.66
N PHE A 101 8.69 1.84 -15.59
CA PHE A 101 8.05 3.15 -15.79
C PHE A 101 6.89 3.07 -16.81
N GLU A 102 6.83 1.99 -17.57
CA GLU A 102 5.74 1.68 -18.48
C GLU A 102 4.75 0.72 -17.84
N ARG A 103 3.46 0.90 -18.14
CA ARG A 103 2.40 0.05 -17.59
C ARG A 103 2.57 -1.39 -18.11
N PRO A 104 2.63 -2.40 -17.23
CA PRO A 104 2.69 -3.79 -17.67
C PRO A 104 1.41 -4.21 -18.42
N ASN A 105 1.58 -5.02 -19.46
CA ASN A 105 0.46 -5.57 -20.25
C ASN A 105 -0.30 -6.70 -19.53
N GLY A 106 0.21 -7.18 -18.40
CA GLY A 106 -0.41 -8.26 -17.62
C GLY A 106 0.38 -8.59 -16.36
N GLY A 107 -0.14 -9.56 -15.60
CA GLY A 107 0.39 -9.95 -14.30
C GLY A 107 -0.07 -9.04 -13.16
N THR A 108 0.38 -9.34 -11.94
CA THR A 108 0.08 -8.53 -10.77
C THR A 108 1.14 -7.45 -10.60
N PHE A 109 0.73 -6.20 -10.51
CA PHE A 109 1.63 -5.08 -10.27
C PHE A 109 0.97 -4.02 -9.39
N LEU A 110 1.79 -3.20 -8.72
CA LEU A 110 1.34 -2.05 -7.96
C LEU A 110 1.66 -0.78 -8.73
N ALA A 111 0.69 0.12 -8.87
CA ALA A 111 0.88 1.42 -9.48
C ALA A 111 1.14 2.45 -8.37
N GLY A 112 2.26 3.16 -8.48
CA GLY A 112 2.70 4.13 -7.50
C GLY A 112 3.35 5.35 -8.15
N ARG A 113 3.98 6.16 -7.31
CA ARG A 113 4.77 7.32 -7.72
C ARG A 113 6.11 7.35 -7.00
N VAL A 114 7.10 7.85 -7.71
CA VAL A 114 8.41 8.16 -7.15
C VAL A 114 8.28 9.35 -6.20
N ASP A 115 8.82 9.21 -5.00
CA ASP A 115 8.90 10.20 -3.94
C ASP A 115 10.36 10.33 -3.49
N TYR A 116 11.12 11.18 -4.18
CA TYR A 116 12.56 11.39 -4.02
C TYR A 116 13.37 10.07 -4.05
N ASN A 117 13.51 9.43 -2.89
CA ASN A 117 14.34 8.25 -2.68
C ASN A 117 13.52 6.97 -2.49
N THR A 118 12.19 7.08 -2.44
CA THR A 118 11.25 5.97 -2.21
C THR A 118 10.17 5.95 -3.28
N ALA A 119 9.50 4.81 -3.42
CA ALA A 119 8.29 4.71 -4.24
C ALA A 119 7.09 4.49 -3.31
N ASN A 120 6.03 5.28 -3.52
CA ASN A 120 4.78 5.18 -2.77
C ASN A 120 3.69 4.55 -3.65
N PHE A 121 3.11 3.44 -3.19
CA PHE A 121 2.08 2.66 -3.87
C PHE A 121 0.70 2.80 -3.22
N GLY A 122 0.58 3.63 -2.17
CA GLY A 122 -0.68 3.83 -1.44
C GLY A 122 -0.97 2.72 -0.42
N ILE A 123 0.06 1.96 -0.07
CA ILE A 123 0.03 0.85 0.90
C ILE A 123 1.06 1.07 2.02
N GLU A 124 1.71 2.23 2.09
CA GLU A 124 2.76 2.53 3.08
C GLU A 124 2.17 2.95 4.44
N ALA A 125 0.85 3.10 4.54
CA ALA A 125 0.17 3.49 5.77
C ALA A 125 -1.08 2.63 5.99
N PHE A 126 -1.21 2.06 7.19
CA PHE A 126 -2.40 1.34 7.62
C PHE A 126 -3.09 2.07 8.77
N PHE A 127 -4.24 2.67 8.48
CA PHE A 127 -4.96 3.53 9.42
C PHE A 127 -5.77 2.74 10.43
N MET A 128 -5.61 3.05 11.71
CA MET A 128 -6.35 2.44 12.82
C MET A 128 -6.31 3.32 14.08
N PRO A 129 -7.22 3.11 15.06
CA PRO A 129 -7.20 3.88 16.30
C PRO A 129 -5.83 3.87 16.99
N PRO A 130 -5.39 4.97 17.64
CA PRO A 130 -4.03 5.15 18.13
C PRO A 130 -3.52 3.98 19.00
N LYS A 131 -4.36 3.52 19.93
CA LYS A 131 -4.00 2.41 20.83
C LYS A 131 -3.75 1.10 20.07
N LYS A 132 -4.51 0.86 19.00
CA LYS A 132 -4.33 -0.31 18.14
C LYS A 132 -3.08 -0.17 17.28
N ALA A 133 -2.82 1.03 16.73
CA ALA A 133 -1.62 1.31 15.95
C ALA A 133 -0.35 1.02 16.75
N GLN A 134 -0.27 1.57 17.97
CA GLN A 134 0.86 1.35 18.87
C GLN A 134 1.06 -0.13 19.24
N GLN A 135 -0.02 -0.89 19.44
CA GLN A 135 0.10 -2.32 19.72
C GLN A 135 0.56 -3.08 18.48
N MET A 136 0.00 -2.78 17.30
CA MET A 136 0.39 -3.40 16.04
C MET A 136 1.88 -3.14 15.74
N GLU A 137 2.36 -1.92 15.95
CA GLU A 137 3.79 -1.59 15.80
C GLU A 137 4.68 -2.44 16.71
N ARG A 138 4.33 -2.57 17.99
CA ARG A 138 5.06 -3.44 18.93
C ARG A 138 5.03 -4.90 18.48
N ASP A 139 3.86 -5.41 18.12
CA ASP A 139 3.72 -6.79 17.67
C ASP A 139 4.54 -7.05 16.41
N MET A 140 4.60 -6.11 15.47
CA MET A 140 5.40 -6.24 14.25
C MET A 140 6.91 -6.08 14.48
N MET A 141 7.36 -5.56 15.63
CA MET A 141 8.77 -5.62 16.03
C MET A 141 9.16 -7.00 16.55
N GLU A 142 8.21 -7.72 17.15
CA GLU A 142 8.43 -9.05 17.73
C GLU A 142 8.18 -10.18 16.71
N PHE A 143 7.18 -10.00 15.84
CA PHE A 143 6.71 -11.02 14.91
C PHE A 143 6.84 -10.57 13.46
N ASN A 144 7.00 -11.53 12.56
CA ASN A 144 6.92 -11.25 11.12
C ASN A 144 5.50 -10.83 10.75
N ALA A 145 5.39 -9.84 9.86
CA ALA A 145 4.12 -9.30 9.41
C ALA A 145 3.93 -9.47 7.91
N THR A 146 2.71 -9.85 7.54
CA THR A 146 2.26 -9.96 6.15
C THR A 146 1.06 -9.06 5.94
N ALA A 147 1.19 -8.09 5.04
CA ALA A 147 0.09 -7.23 4.63
C ALA A 147 -0.82 -7.99 3.65
N VAL A 148 -2.13 -7.96 3.91
CA VAL A 148 -3.18 -8.39 3.00
C VAL A 148 -3.56 -7.18 2.15
N ILE A 149 -3.23 -7.22 0.88
CA ILE A 149 -3.39 -6.09 -0.03
C ILE A 149 -4.37 -6.50 -1.13
N SER A 150 -5.33 -5.63 -1.40
CA SER A 150 -6.26 -5.78 -2.52
C SER A 150 -5.80 -4.95 -3.69
N VAL A 151 -5.55 -5.60 -4.83
CA VAL A 151 -4.93 -5.00 -6.03
C VAL A 151 -5.86 -5.13 -7.23
N MET A 152 -6.14 -4.02 -7.90
CA MET A 152 -6.89 -3.97 -9.15
C MET A 152 -5.99 -4.21 -10.37
N ASP A 153 -6.59 -4.53 -11.52
CA ASP A 153 -5.87 -4.72 -12.81
C ASP A 153 -5.15 -3.47 -13.34
N ASN A 154 -5.49 -2.29 -12.81
CA ASN A 154 -4.78 -1.03 -13.08
C ASN A 154 -3.61 -0.76 -12.12
N GLY A 155 -3.35 -1.70 -11.21
CA GLY A 155 -2.31 -1.63 -10.17
C GLY A 155 -2.68 -0.79 -8.95
N LYS A 156 -3.89 -0.21 -8.90
CA LYS A 156 -4.36 0.50 -7.71
C LYS A 156 -4.54 -0.50 -6.57
N ALA A 157 -3.92 -0.21 -5.45
CA ALA A 157 -3.89 -1.10 -4.30
C ALA A 157 -4.42 -0.44 -3.04
N ARG A 158 -4.91 -1.26 -2.11
CA ARG A 158 -5.16 -0.87 -0.72
C ARG A 158 -4.90 -2.01 0.23
N ILE A 159 -4.43 -1.67 1.42
CA ILE A 159 -4.34 -2.64 2.52
C ILE A 159 -5.73 -2.91 3.07
N LYS A 160 -6.03 -4.19 3.26
CA LYS A 160 -7.21 -4.66 3.98
C LYS A 160 -6.87 -4.98 5.43
N ASP A 161 -5.74 -5.65 5.66
CA ASP A 161 -5.34 -6.11 6.98
C ASP A 161 -3.82 -6.37 7.08
N ILE A 162 -3.34 -6.58 8.30
CA ILE A 162 -1.98 -7.04 8.61
C ILE A 162 -2.07 -8.32 9.45
N VAL A 163 -1.52 -9.41 8.93
CA VAL A 163 -1.45 -10.69 9.62
C VAL A 163 -0.07 -10.87 10.23
N LEU A 164 -0.04 -11.15 11.52
CA LEU A 164 1.18 -11.43 12.29
C LEU A 164 1.43 -12.94 12.33
N GLU A 165 2.64 -13.34 12.01
CA GLU A 165 3.10 -14.73 12.10
C GLU A 165 3.62 -14.99 13.52
N LYS A 166 2.69 -15.17 14.45
CA LYS A 166 3.03 -15.58 15.82
C LYS A 166 3.50 -17.04 15.78
N PRO A 167 4.66 -17.40 16.34
CA PRO A 167 5.00 -18.80 16.54
C PRO A 167 3.87 -19.44 17.36
N ASN A 168 3.38 -20.60 16.92
CA ASN A 168 2.33 -21.32 17.62
C ASN A 168 2.78 -21.62 19.05
N VAL A 169 2.39 -20.78 20.01
CA VAL A 169 2.54 -21.08 21.43
C VAL A 169 1.50 -22.13 21.76
N GLY A 170 1.93 -23.40 21.67
CA GLY A 170 1.34 -24.60 22.25
C GLY A 170 -0.19 -24.66 22.37
N LYS A 171 -0.84 -25.40 21.47
CA LYS A 171 -1.85 -26.37 21.94
C LYS A 171 -1.11 -27.38 22.83
N SER A 172 -0.95 -27.04 24.10
CA SER A 172 -0.62 -28.02 25.12
C SER A 172 -1.71 -29.09 25.05
N ARG A 173 -1.29 -30.32 24.80
CA ARG A 173 -2.12 -31.53 24.88
C ARG A 173 -2.71 -31.57 26.29
N GLY A 174 -3.97 -31.16 26.41
CA GLY A 174 -4.76 -31.39 27.61
C GLY A 174 -5.23 -32.85 27.59
N HIS A 175 -4.64 -33.63 28.49
CA HIS A 175 -5.07 -34.89 29.11
C HIS A 175 -5.66 -35.99 28.21
#